data_AF-A0A961ARG7-F1
#
_entry.id   AF-A0A961ARG7-F1
#
_cell.length_a   1.000
_cell.length_b   1.000
_cell.length_c   1.000
_cell.angle_alpha   90.00
_cell.angle_beta   90.00
_cell.angle_gamma   90.00
#
_symmetry.space_group_name_H-M   'P 1'
#
loop_
_entity.id
_entity.type
_entity.pdbx_description
1 polymer ?
#
loop_
_entity_poly.entity_id
_entity_poly.type
_entity_poly.pdbx_seq_one_letter_code
_entity_poly.pdbx_strand_id
1 'polypeptide(L)'
;MSQKARKHEFPSHLTVFVAESILLRVPPSAFRMTVKVLYFSSLQDLVGASEIEETLAEGRAWTLADLLETLFERHPKLRDWDGRLLLAINQEWAERDQPLAPGDEVAIMPPVQGG
;
A
#
# COMPACT_ATOMS: atom_id res chain seq x y z
N MET A 1 66.12 31.54 -2.62
CA MET A 1 65.91 30.70 -1.41
C MET A 1 64.53 30.06 -1.55
N SER A 2 64.46 28.93 -2.26
CA SER A 2 64.42 27.57 -1.70
C SER A 2 63.15 27.32 -0.87
N GLN A 3 62.05 27.00 -1.56
CA GLN A 3 61.01 26.15 -0.99
C GLN A 3 61.30 24.72 -1.40
N LYS A 4 61.39 23.89 -0.36
CA LYS A 4 61.87 22.52 -0.35
C LYS A 4 60.67 21.58 -0.32
N ALA A 5 60.65 20.67 -1.31
CA ALA A 5 60.04 19.34 -1.27
C ALA A 5 58.49 19.28 -1.22
N ARG A 6 57.80 18.31 -1.81
CA ARG A 6 58.14 16.90 -2.02
C ARG A 6 57.51 16.38 -3.32
N LYS A 7 58.21 15.42 -3.90
CA LYS A 7 57.71 14.40 -4.82
C LYS A 7 56.50 13.71 -4.20
N HIS A 8 55.43 13.48 -4.96
CA HIS A 8 54.69 12.22 -4.90
C HIS A 8 54.04 11.96 -6.27
N GLU A 9 54.24 10.74 -6.73
CA GLU A 9 53.79 10.12 -7.97
C GLU A 9 52.32 10.39 -8.35
N PHE A 10 52.13 10.63 -9.64
CA PHE A 10 50.97 10.22 -10.45
C PHE A 10 51.26 8.82 -11.06
N PRO A 11 50.33 8.11 -11.74
CA PRO A 11 48.86 8.19 -11.82
C PRO A 11 48.21 6.78 -11.62
N SER A 12 46.89 6.56 -11.62
CA SER A 12 46.15 6.16 -12.83
C SER A 12 44.66 5.91 -12.53
N HIS A 13 43.81 6.62 -13.26
CA HIS A 13 42.40 6.35 -13.62
C HIS A 13 41.50 5.56 -12.66
N LEU A 14 40.44 6.21 -12.17
CA LEU A 14 39.10 5.96 -12.72
C LEU A 14 38.15 7.09 -12.32
N THR A 15 37.67 7.83 -13.30
CA THR A 15 36.48 8.66 -13.17
C THR A 15 35.32 7.73 -12.81
N VAL A 16 34.90 7.75 -11.55
CA VAL A 16 33.62 7.23 -11.11
C VAL A 16 32.84 8.41 -10.55
N PHE A 17 31.73 8.70 -11.20
CA PHE A 17 30.72 9.67 -10.82
C PHE A 17 30.34 9.48 -9.36
N VAL A 18 30.78 10.38 -8.47
CA VAL A 18 30.19 10.50 -7.14
C VAL A 18 28.97 11.41 -7.28
N ALA A 19 27.86 10.81 -7.70
CA ALA A 19 26.52 11.33 -7.44
C ALA A 19 26.08 10.84 -6.05
N GLU A 20 26.85 11.17 -5.02
CA GLU A 20 26.41 11.04 -3.62
C GLU A 20 26.12 12.42 -3.09
N SER A 21 24.84 12.80 -3.08
CA SER A 21 24.23 13.76 -2.17
C SER A 21 22.80 14.02 -2.62
N ILE A 22 21.85 13.21 -2.16
CA ILE A 22 20.52 13.61 -1.67
C ILE A 22 19.91 12.36 -1.00
N LEU A 23 19.98 12.36 0.33
CA LEU A 23 18.99 11.85 1.28
C LEU A 23 17.76 11.12 0.70
N LEU A 24 17.66 9.81 0.94
CA LEU A 24 16.43 9.21 1.50
C LEU A 24 16.83 8.13 2.50
N ARG A 25 16.89 8.57 3.75
CA ARG A 25 16.72 7.76 4.96
C ARG A 25 15.63 6.74 4.69
N VAL A 26 15.95 5.44 4.66
CA VAL A 26 14.92 4.40 4.83
C VAL A 26 14.28 4.74 6.19
N PRO A 27 13.01 5.20 6.26
CA PRO A 27 12.36 5.38 7.55
C PRO A 27 12.38 4.01 8.26
N PRO A 28 12.51 3.97 9.60
CA PRO A 28 12.60 2.70 10.32
C PRO A 28 11.44 1.84 9.86
N SER A 29 11.74 0.66 9.30
CA SER A 29 10.81 -0.21 8.58
C SER A 29 9.37 0.05 8.97
N ALA A 30 8.65 0.80 8.14
CA ALA A 30 7.21 0.66 8.08
C ALA A 30 7.00 -0.70 7.44
N PHE A 31 7.09 -1.74 8.26
CA PHE A 31 6.55 -3.05 7.92
C PHE A 31 5.09 -2.76 7.52
N ARG A 32 4.70 -3.25 6.35
CA ARG A 32 3.43 -2.96 5.70
C ARG A 32 2.83 -4.29 5.30
N MET A 33 1.55 -4.49 5.65
CA MET A 33 0.81 -5.62 5.13
C MET A 33 0.04 -5.20 3.88
N THR A 34 0.01 -6.06 2.88
CA THR A 34 -0.78 -5.86 1.67
C THR A 34 -2.01 -6.76 1.72
N VAL A 35 -3.16 -6.23 1.35
CA VAL A 35 -4.39 -6.99 1.12
C VAL A 35 -4.89 -6.72 -0.28
N LYS A 36 -5.52 -7.72 -0.91
CA LYS A 36 -6.15 -7.56 -2.21
C LYS A 36 -7.62 -7.25 -2.00
N VAL A 37 -8.13 -6.18 -2.60
CA VAL A 37 -9.55 -5.81 -2.51
C VAL A 37 -10.21 -6.05 -3.87
N LEU A 38 -11.24 -6.88 -3.90
CA LEU A 38 -12.07 -7.17 -5.07
C LEU A 38 -13.38 -6.40 -4.99
N TYR A 39 -13.77 -5.77 -6.09
CA TYR A 39 -15.07 -5.11 -6.25
C TYR A 39 -15.93 -5.87 -7.24
N PHE A 40 -17.24 -5.88 -6.98
CA PHE A 40 -18.20 -6.59 -7.83
C PHE A 40 -19.30 -5.68 -8.37
N SER A 41 -19.77 -6.01 -9.57
CA SER A 41 -20.93 -5.35 -10.22
C SER A 41 -20.76 -3.82 -10.24
N SER A 42 -21.80 -3.07 -9.87
CA SER A 42 -21.81 -1.60 -9.87
C SER A 42 -20.72 -0.95 -9.01
N LEU A 43 -20.08 -1.68 -8.10
CA LEU A 43 -18.97 -1.15 -7.31
C LEU A 43 -17.69 -1.05 -8.16
N GLN A 44 -17.52 -1.87 -9.21
CA GLN A 44 -16.39 -1.78 -10.14
C GLN A 44 -16.43 -0.46 -10.91
N ASP A 45 -17.60 -0.09 -11.44
CA ASP A 45 -17.79 1.18 -12.14
C ASP A 45 -17.61 2.39 -11.20
N LEU A 46 -18.04 2.24 -9.94
CA LEU A 46 -17.93 3.29 -8.93
C LEU A 46 -16.47 3.57 -8.56
N VAL A 47 -15.67 2.52 -8.38
CA VAL A 47 -14.26 2.60 -8.00
C VAL A 47 -13.35 2.82 -9.21
N GLY A 48 -13.80 2.38 -10.40
CA GLY A 48 -13.04 2.39 -11.65
C GLY A 48 -12.10 1.20 -11.81
N ALA A 49 -12.21 0.18 -10.96
CA ALA A 49 -11.36 -1.01 -10.98
C ALA A 49 -12.13 -2.24 -10.45
N SER A 50 -11.82 -3.42 -10.98
CA SER A 50 -12.33 -4.70 -10.46
C SER A 50 -11.55 -5.19 -9.24
N GLU A 51 -10.28 -4.78 -9.12
CA GLU A 51 -9.42 -5.11 -7.99
C GLU A 51 -8.38 -4.03 -7.75
N ILE A 52 -7.95 -3.87 -6.49
CA ILE A 52 -6.83 -3.01 -6.09
C ILE A 52 -6.02 -3.71 -4.98
N GLU A 53 -4.74 -3.37 -4.87
CA GLU A 53 -3.91 -3.74 -3.71
C GLU A 53 -3.90 -2.59 -2.71
N GLU A 54 -4.27 -2.86 -1.46
CA GLU A 54 -4.18 -1.91 -0.36
C GLU A 54 -2.98 -2.22 0.52
N THR A 55 -2.14 -1.21 0.73
CA THR A 55 -0.99 -1.30 1.62
C THR A 55 -1.34 -0.64 2.95
N LEU A 56 -1.48 -1.45 3.99
CA LEU A 56 -1.84 -1.03 5.34
C LEU A 56 -0.60 -0.95 6.22
N ALA A 57 -0.56 0.05 7.10
CA ALA A 57 0.57 0.27 8.00
C ALA A 57 0.62 -0.80 9.10
N GLU A 58 1.76 -1.42 9.37
CA GLU A 58 1.84 -2.35 10.51
C GLU A 58 2.02 -1.63 11.85
N GLY A 59 1.99 -2.41 12.93
CA GLY A 59 2.07 -1.92 14.30
C GLY A 59 0.71 -1.73 14.98
N ARG A 60 -0.38 -2.06 14.28
CA ARG A 60 -1.72 -2.26 14.86
C ARG A 60 -2.42 -3.45 14.22
N ALA A 61 -3.42 -3.98 14.91
CA ALA A 61 -4.38 -4.86 14.28
C ALA A 61 -5.27 -4.05 13.34
N TRP A 62 -5.44 -4.56 12.12
CA TRP A 62 -6.41 -4.03 11.15
C TRP A 62 -7.64 -4.91 11.16
N THR A 63 -8.80 -4.27 11.12
CA THR A 63 -10.08 -4.93 10.90
C THR A 63 -10.60 -4.57 9.52
N LEU A 64 -11.59 -5.34 9.07
CA LEU A 64 -12.32 -5.04 7.85
C LEU A 64 -12.98 -3.65 7.88
N ALA A 65 -13.45 -3.20 9.05
CA ALA A 65 -13.97 -1.84 9.25
C ALA A 65 -12.91 -0.76 8.99
N ASP A 66 -11.69 -0.95 9.49
CA ASP A 66 -10.59 0.02 9.28
C ASP A 66 -10.20 0.13 7.79
N LEU A 67 -10.21 -1.02 7.08
CA LEU A 67 -10.00 -1.06 5.64
C LEU A 67 -11.12 -0.30 4.92
N LEU A 68 -12.38 -0.55 5.27
CA LEU A 68 -13.53 0.14 4.65
C LEU A 68 -13.45 1.66 4.83
N GLU A 69 -13.07 2.14 6.02
CA GLU A 69 -12.88 3.58 6.25
C GLU A 69 -11.79 4.16 5.34
N THR A 70 -10.67 3.45 5.18
CA THR A 70 -9.60 3.84 4.24
C THR A 70 -10.11 3.91 2.79
N LEU A 71 -10.93 2.94 2.39
CA LEU A 71 -11.52 2.90 1.05
C LEU A 71 -12.56 4.00 0.84
N PHE A 72 -13.35 4.33 1.87
CA PHE A 72 -14.33 5.42 1.81
C PHE A 72 -13.67 6.79 1.71
N GLU A 73 -12.54 7.00 2.38
CA GLU A 73 -11.76 8.23 2.22
C GLU A 73 -11.25 8.40 0.78
N ARG A 74 -10.82 7.29 0.16
CA ARG A 74 -10.31 7.30 -1.23
C ARG A 74 -11.42 7.36 -2.28
N HIS A 75 -12.54 6.69 -2.02
CA HIS A 75 -13.69 6.60 -2.90
C HIS A 75 -14.96 7.04 -2.15
N PRO A 76 -15.20 8.35 -1.95
CA PRO A 76 -16.30 8.85 -1.12
C PRO A 76 -17.69 8.33 -1.51
N LYS A 77 -17.93 8.11 -2.80
CA LYS A 77 -19.20 7.54 -3.31
C LYS A 77 -19.45 6.11 -2.83
N LEU A 78 -18.41 5.37 -2.45
CA LEU A 78 -18.54 4.00 -1.93
C LEU A 78 -19.22 4.01 -0.56
N ARG A 79 -19.09 5.10 0.21
CA ARG A 79 -19.74 5.26 1.52
C ARG A 79 -21.26 5.25 1.42
N ASP A 80 -21.84 5.63 0.28
CA ASP A 80 -23.29 5.54 0.04
C ASP A 80 -23.81 4.08 0.07
N TRP A 81 -22.90 3.10 -0.01
CA TRP A 81 -23.22 1.68 0.07
C TRP A 81 -22.95 1.07 1.44
N ASP A 82 -22.30 1.78 2.35
CA ASP A 82 -21.72 1.26 3.60
C ASP A 82 -22.65 0.28 4.33
N GLY A 83 -23.85 0.72 4.71
CA GLY A 83 -24.80 -0.10 5.47
C GLY A 83 -25.41 -1.32 4.75
N ARG A 84 -25.10 -1.54 3.47
CA ARG A 84 -25.64 -2.65 2.65
C ARG A 84 -24.57 -3.48 1.94
N LEU A 85 -23.29 -3.16 2.16
CA LEU A 85 -22.20 -3.95 1.61
C LEU A 85 -22.23 -5.37 2.18
N LEU A 86 -22.04 -6.34 1.30
CA LEU A 86 -21.74 -7.71 1.65
C LEU A 86 -20.23 -7.89 1.56
N LEU A 87 -19.64 -8.50 2.59
CA LEU A 87 -18.19 -8.56 2.76
C LEU A 87 -17.73 -10.00 2.92
N ALA A 88 -16.59 -10.35 2.32
CA ALA A 88 -15.95 -11.64 2.51
C ALA A 88 -14.44 -11.50 2.59
N ILE A 89 -13.79 -12.36 3.38
CA ILE A 89 -12.34 -12.52 3.43
C ILE A 89 -12.05 -13.95 2.98
N ASN A 90 -11.18 -14.11 1.98
CA ASN A 90 -10.77 -15.41 1.44
C ASN A 90 -11.96 -16.33 1.10
N GLN A 91 -12.98 -15.77 0.43
CA GLN A 91 -14.20 -16.46 0.00
C GLN A 91 -15.17 -16.86 1.14
N GLU A 92 -14.91 -16.43 2.36
CA GLU A 92 -15.78 -16.65 3.51
C GLU A 92 -16.46 -15.34 3.95
N TRP A 93 -17.75 -15.39 4.28
CA TRP A 93 -18.48 -14.23 4.78
C TRP A 93 -17.79 -13.64 6.02
N ALA A 94 -17.61 -12.33 6.02
CA ALA A 94 -16.86 -11.63 7.04
C ALA A 94 -17.67 -10.51 7.67
N GLU A 95 -17.53 -10.39 9.00
CA GLU A 95 -18.04 -9.26 9.75
C GLU A 95 -17.02 -8.12 9.77
N ARG A 96 -17.49 -6.91 10.08
CA ARG A 96 -16.66 -5.68 10.04
C ARG A 96 -15.52 -5.69 11.05
N ASP A 97 -15.70 -6.36 12.18
CA ASP A 97 -14.70 -6.49 13.23
C ASP A 97 -13.67 -7.60 12.97
N GLN A 98 -13.84 -8.37 11.89
CA GLN A 98 -12.92 -9.45 11.55
C GLN A 98 -11.51 -8.90 11.28
N PRO A 99 -10.47 -9.45 11.93
CA PRO A 99 -9.10 -9.03 11.72
C PRO A 99 -8.60 -9.43 10.33
N LEU A 100 -7.80 -8.57 9.72
CA LEU A 100 -7.14 -8.83 8.44
C LEU A 100 -5.73 -9.39 8.67
N ALA A 101 -5.33 -10.31 7.80
CA ALA A 101 -3.98 -10.85 7.71
C ALA A 101 -3.28 -10.37 6.43
N PRO A 102 -1.93 -10.37 6.41
CA PRO A 102 -1.18 -10.10 5.18
C PRO A 102 -1.54 -11.09 4.08
N GLY A 103 -1.85 -10.58 2.90
CA GLY A 103 -2.21 -11.36 1.72
C GLY A 103 -3.69 -11.71 1.61
N ASP A 104 -4.54 -11.30 2.57
CA ASP A 104 -5.97 -11.57 2.49
C ASP A 104 -6.59 -10.98 1.23
N GLU A 105 -7.52 -11.74 0.65
CA GLU A 105 -8.41 -11.28 -0.41
C GLU A 105 -9.74 -10.87 0.19
N VAL A 106 -10.06 -9.58 0.09
CA VAL A 106 -11.28 -8.97 0.61
C VAL A 106 -12.24 -8.69 -0.54
N ALA A 107 -13.39 -9.35 -0.55
CA ALA A 107 -14.45 -9.07 -1.52
C ALA A 107 -15.45 -8.06 -0.95
N ILE A 108 -15.70 -6.99 -1.71
CA ILE A 108 -16.72 -5.98 -1.43
C ILE A 108 -17.80 -6.08 -2.51
N MET A 109 -18.99 -6.47 -2.09
CA MET A 109 -20.10 -6.77 -2.97
C MET A 109 -21.31 -5.88 -2.63
N PRO A 110 -22.08 -5.43 -3.65
CA PRO A 110 -23.41 -4.89 -3.38
C PRO A 110 -24.32 -6.01 -2.86
N PRO A 111 -25.46 -5.67 -2.21
CA PRO A 111 -26.44 -6.68 -1.85
C PRO A 111 -26.91 -7.42 -3.10
N VAL A 112 -27.11 -8.74 -2.97
CA VAL A 112 -27.50 -9.60 -4.09
C VAL A 112 -28.79 -9.07 -4.70
N GLN A 113 -28.73 -8.54 -5.92
CA GLN A 113 -29.92 -8.34 -6.74
C GLN A 113 -30.26 -9.72 -7.32
N GLY A 114 -31.06 -10.48 -6.59
CA GLY A 114 -31.66 -11.69 -7.15
C GLY A 114 -32.41 -11.35 -8.43
N GLY A 115 -32.20 -12.14 -9.47
CA GLY A 115 -33.05 -12.14 -10.65
C GLY A 115 -34.44 -12.67 -10.35
#